data_AF-A0A5C3NCI1-F1
#
_entry.id   AF-A0A5C3NCI1-F1
#
_cell.length_a   1.000
_cell.length_b   1.000
_cell.length_c   1.000
_cell.angle_alpha   90.00
_cell.angle_beta   90.00
_cell.angle_gamma   90.00
#
_symmetry.space_group_name_H-M   'P 1'
#
loop_
_entity.id
_entity.type
_entity.pdbx_description
1 polymer ?
#
loop_
_entity_poly.entity_id
_entity_poly.type
_entity_poly.pdbx_seq_one_letter_code
_entity_poly.pdbx_strand_id
1 'polypeptide(L)' 'MCFFRRVRNVYLRCGHAVNLPEEEIKCDSPRCKFSPNHPSDCVPPSCTQTCWQYHQFPQQYAPNIDDFCPTCKAAQR' A
#
# COMPACT_ATOMS: atom_id res chain seq x y z
N MET A 1 0.23 9.03 -8.53
CA MET A 1 -1.16 8.65 -8.25
C MET A 1 -1.18 7.67 -7.09
N CYS A 2 -2.23 7.67 -6.27
CA CYS A 2 -2.33 6.73 -5.16
C CYS A 2 -2.54 5.30 -5.67
N PHE A 3 -2.05 4.30 -4.94
CA PHE A 3 -2.19 2.87 -5.28
C PHE A 3 -2.24 2.02 -4.03
N PHE A 4 -2.75 0.80 -4.14
CA PHE A 4 -2.70 -0.17 -3.04
C PHE A 4 -1.44 -1.00 -3.12
N ARG A 5 -0.84 -1.31 -1.98
CA ARG A 5 0.32 -2.20 -1.87
C ARG A 5 -0.08 -3.46 -1.12
N ARG A 6 0.15 -4.60 -1.78
CA ARG A 6 -0.01 -5.93 -1.21
C ARG A 6 1.36 -6.43 -0.78
N VAL A 7 1.58 -6.50 0.54
CA VAL A 7 2.86 -6.92 1.09
C VAL A 7 2.81 -8.40 1.49
N ARG A 8 3.80 -9.17 1.03
CA ARG A 8 4.01 -10.58 1.41
C ARG A 8 5.43 -10.75 1.95
N ASN A 9 5.58 -10.69 3.26
CA ASN A 9 6.88 -10.84 3.91
C ASN A 9 7.32 -12.31 3.83
N VAL A 10 8.49 -12.57 3.25
CA VAL A 10 9.12 -13.90 3.21
C VAL A 10 10.21 -13.97 4.27
N TYR A 11 10.06 -14.85 5.25
CA TYR A 11 10.99 -15.01 6.37
C TYR A 11 12.01 -16.11 6.07
N LEU A 12 13.28 -15.74 5.94
CA LEU A 12 14.33 -16.64 5.47
C LEU A 12 14.68 -17.73 6.51
N ARG A 13 14.54 -17.44 7.81
CA ARG A 13 14.93 -18.39 8.87
C ARG A 13 13.98 -19.57 9.05
N CYS A 14 12.74 -19.45 8.60
CA CYS A 14 11.74 -20.52 8.66
C CYS A 14 11.08 -20.83 7.32
N GLY A 15 11.42 -20.11 6.24
CA GLY A 15 10.83 -20.26 4.91
C GLY A 15 9.35 -19.87 4.80
N HIS A 16 8.77 -19.30 5.84
CA HIS A 16 7.35 -18.93 5.85
C HIS A 16 7.10 -17.60 5.17
N ALA A 17 5.95 -17.47 4.52
CA ALA A 17 5.47 -16.21 3.97
C ALA A 17 4.21 -15.75 4.71
N VAL A 18 4.18 -14.47 5.09
CA VAL A 18 3.04 -13.86 5.77
C VAL A 18 2.51 -12.72 4.91
N ASN A 19 1.21 -12.80 4.57
CA ASN A 19 0.51 -11.72 3.89
C ASN A 19 0.09 -10.66 4.91
N LEU A 20 0.45 -9.41 4.65
CA LEU A 20 0.00 -8.26 5.44
C LEU A 20 -1.27 -7.66 4.83
N PRO A 21 -2.04 -6.89 5.62
CA PRO A 21 -3.17 -6.13 5.08
C PRO A 21 -2.72 -5.17 3.96
N GLU A 22 -3.64 -4.90 3.05
CA GLU A 22 -3.41 -3.94 1.96
C GLU A 22 -3.19 -2.54 2.54
N GLU A 23 -2.14 -1.87 2.07
CA GLU A 23 -1.82 -0.51 2.47
C GLU A 23 -2.06 0.45 1.31
N GLU A 24 -2.75 1.56 1.56
CA GLU A 24 -2.89 2.60 0.55
C GLU A 24 -1.66 3.51 0.54
N ILE A 25 -0.90 3.45 -0.55
CA ILE A 25 0.20 4.38 -0.80
C ILE A 25 -0.35 5.66 -1.39
N LYS A 26 -0.27 6.73 -0.60
CA LYS A 26 -0.66 8.08 -0.99
C LYS A 26 0.40 8.70 -1.88
N CYS A 27 -0.04 9.44 -2.89
CA CYS A 27 0.84 10.26 -3.72
C CYS A 27 0.73 11.74 -3.32
N ASP A 28 1.68 12.55 -3.75
CA ASP A 28 1.75 13.98 -3.42
C ASP A 28 1.00 14.89 -4.43
N SER A 29 0.31 14.31 -5.41
CA SER A 29 -0.26 15.08 -6.53
C SER A 29 -1.53 15.83 -6.13
N PRO A 30 -1.62 17.16 -6.37
CA PRO A 30 -2.83 17.94 -6.12
C PRO A 30 -3.97 17.59 -7.08
N ARG A 31 -3.70 16.87 -8.16
CA ARG A 31 -4.70 16.39 -9.12
C ARG A 31 -5.15 14.96 -8.84
N CYS A 32 -4.95 14.45 -7.64
CA CYS A 32 -5.43 13.12 -7.26
C CYS A 32 -6.37 13.25 -6.08
N LYS A 33 -7.64 12.87 -6.22
CA LYS A 33 -8.65 13.07 -5.16
C LYS A 33 -8.33 12.37 -3.84
N PHE A 34 -7.46 11.36 -3.89
CA PHE A 34 -7.05 10.57 -2.73
C PHE A 34 -5.76 11.10 -2.08
N SER A 35 -5.07 12.05 -2.71
CA SER A 35 -3.85 12.65 -2.20
C SER A 35 -4.16 13.59 -1.03
N PRO A 36 -3.31 13.63 0.02
CA PRO A 36 -3.43 14.63 1.07
C PRO A 36 -3.25 16.07 0.56
N ASN A 37 -2.58 16.27 -0.58
CA ASN A 37 -2.34 17.59 -1.16
C ASN A 37 -3.44 18.00 -2.15
N HIS A 38 -4.50 17.21 -2.29
CA HIS A 38 -5.64 17.58 -3.12
C HIS A 38 -6.40 18.74 -2.47
N PRO A 39 -6.61 19.85 -3.19
CA PRO A 39 -7.30 21.01 -2.63
C PRO A 39 -8.76 20.67 -2.33
N SER A 40 -9.23 21.05 -1.14
CA SER A 40 -10.62 20.84 -0.69
C SER A 40 -11.65 21.58 -1.56
N ASP A 41 -11.23 22.64 -2.25
CA ASP A 41 -12.05 23.44 -3.16
C ASP A 41 -12.22 22.79 -4.55
N CYS A 42 -11.40 21.79 -4.89
CA CYS A 42 -11.54 21.04 -6.14
C CYS A 42 -12.67 20.03 -6.03
N VAL A 43 -13.88 20.49 -6.35
CA VAL A 43 -15.12 19.71 -6.29
C VAL A 43 -15.65 19.36 -7.70
N PRO A 44 -16.58 18.40 -7.82
CA PRO A 44 -17.23 18.09 -9.11
C PRO A 44 -17.98 19.32 -9.67
N PRO A 45 -18.02 19.51 -11.01
CA PRO A 45 -17.61 18.58 -12.07
C PRO A 45 -16.16 18.73 -12.57
N SER A 46 -15.46 19.81 -12.21
CA SER A 46 -14.10 20.06 -12.69
C SER A 46 -13.10 19.03 -12.14
N CYS A 47 -13.27 18.59 -10.89
CA CYS A 47 -12.46 17.55 -10.28
C CYS A 47 -12.54 16.23 -11.08
N THR A 48 -13.75 15.79 -11.48
CA THR A 48 -13.92 14.48 -12.16
C THR A 48 -13.32 14.45 -13.56
N GLN A 49 -13.17 15.61 -14.20
CA GLN A 49 -12.56 15.76 -15.53
C GLN A 49 -11.04 15.96 -15.48
N THR A 50 -10.53 16.62 -14.44
CA THR A 50 -9.13 17.08 -14.40
C THR A 50 -8.25 16.36 -13.39
N CYS A 51 -8.86 15.59 -12.49
CA CYS A 51 -8.18 14.87 -11.43
C CYS A 51 -8.37 13.36 -11.56
N TRP A 52 -7.42 12.62 -11.04
CA TRP A 52 -7.46 11.17 -10.96
C TRP A 52 -8.52 10.69 -9.99
N GLN A 53 -9.46 9.92 -10.52
CA GLN A 53 -10.65 9.43 -9.81
C GLN A 53 -10.49 8.04 -9.22
N TYR A 54 -9.43 7.31 -9.60
CA TYR A 54 -9.20 5.91 -9.24
C TYR A 54 -7.76 5.70 -8.76
N HIS A 55 -7.57 4.67 -7.93
CA HIS A 55 -6.26 4.15 -7.58
C HIS A 55 -5.60 3.48 -8.78
N GLN A 56 -4.28 3.55 -8.85
CA GLN A 56 -3.53 2.74 -9.81
C GLN A 56 -3.54 1.27 -9.41
N PHE A 57 -3.11 0.43 -10.35
CA PHE A 57 -3.03 -1.01 -10.15
C PHE A 57 -2.22 -1.34 -8.89
N PRO A 58 -2.65 -2.33 -8.09
CA PRO A 58 -1.96 -2.64 -6.85
C PRO A 58 -0.52 -3.08 -7.08
N GLN A 59 0.40 -2.54 -6.29
CA GLN A 59 1.77 -3.01 -6.25
C GLN A 59 1.84 -4.32 -5.47
N GLN A 60 2.52 -5.33 -6.03
CA GLN A 60 2.93 -6.51 -5.30
C GLN A 60 4.33 -6.30 -4.74
N TYR A 61 4.49 -6.41 -3.42
CA TYR A 61 5.76 -6.23 -2.74
C TYR A 61 6.05 -7.42 -1.84
N ALA A 62 7.14 -8.14 -2.09
CA ALA A 62 7.48 -9.35 -1.35
C ALA A 62 8.92 -9.29 -0.80
N PRO A 63 9.16 -8.54 0.30
CA PRO A 63 10.49 -8.41 0.86
C PRO A 63 10.96 -9.73 1.49
N ASN A 64 12.26 -9.99 1.42
CA ASN A 64 12.91 -11.09 2.12
C ASN A 64 13.49 -10.56 3.44
N ILE A 65 13.08 -11.17 4.55
CA ILE A 65 13.42 -10.75 5.91
C ILE A 65 14.25 -11.87 6.54
N ASP A 66 15.47 -11.57 6.98
CA ASP A 66 16.30 -12.51 7.76
C ASP A 66 15.87 -12.57 9.24
N ASP A 67 14.62 -12.98 9.49
CA ASP A 67 14.08 -13.24 10.83
C ASP A 67 13.13 -14.45 10.77
N PHE A 68 12.61 -14.87 11.92
CA PHE A 68 11.52 -15.84 12.00
C PHE A 68 10.18 -15.14 11.81
N CYS A 69 9.20 -15.85 11.25
CA CYS A 69 7.84 -15.32 11.19
C CYS A 69 7.24 -15.16 12.60
N PRO A 70 6.24 -14.29 12.81
CA PRO A 70 5.63 -14.05 14.12
C PRO A 70 5.18 -15.33 14.83
N THR A 71 4.65 -16.30 14.07
CA THR A 71 4.22 -17.61 14.59
C THR A 71 5.40 -18.45 15.08
N CYS A 72 6.47 -18.58 14.30
CA CYS A 72 7.66 -19.33 14.70
C CYS A 72 8.43 -18.65 15.84
N LYS A 73 8.39 -17.32 15.90
CA LYS A 73 8.98 -16.54 16.99
C LYS A 73 8.22 -16.72 18.29
N ALA A 74 6.88 -16.82 18.23
CA ALA A 74 6.04 -17.15 19.38
C ALA A 74 6.22 -18.59 19.86
N ALA A 75 6.46 -19.54 18.94
CA ALA A 75 6.66 -20.96 19.28
C ALA A 75 8.05 -21.30 19.85
N GLN A 76 9.04 -20.40 19.74
CA GLN A 76 10.37 -20.54 20.35
C GLN A 76 10.43 -20.06 21.81
N ARG A 77 9.30 -19.63 22.37
CA ARG A 77 9.16 -19.09 23.72
C ARG A 77 8.49 -20.11 24.63
#